data_AF-A0A1B1R2M8-F1
#
_entry.id   AF-A0A1B1R2M8-F1
#
_cell.length_a   1.000
_cell.length_b   1.000
_cell.length_c   1.000
_cell.angle_alpha   90.00
_cell.angle_beta   90.00
_cell.angle_gamma   90.00
#
_symmetry.space_group_name_H-M   'P 1'
#
loop_
_entity.id
_entity.type
_entity.pdbx_description
1 polymer ?
#
loop_
_entity_poly.entity_id
_entity_poly.type
_entity_poly.pdbx_seq_one_letter_code
_entity_poly.pdbx_strand_id
1 'polypeptide(L)'
;LNVYKVMSENISQAITLNSFAVTKQPLIKNMRIIKKETLNLISSWVTRSTDNTMVLENFIPPLLDAVLLDYQRTAISDAREPEVLSCITAIVNKLGGHITSEVPKIFDAVFECTLE
;
A
#
# COMPACT_ATOMS: atom_id res chain seq x y z
N LEU A 1 5.96 -2.14 -8.64
CA LEU A 1 6.25 -1.41 -7.38
C LEU A 1 6.89 -0.05 -7.59
N ASN A 2 7.86 0.12 -8.50
CA ASN A 2 8.49 1.44 -8.74
C ASN A 2 7.49 2.54 -9.12
N VAL A 3 6.52 2.24 -9.98
CA VAL A 3 5.46 3.19 -10.34
C VAL A 3 4.67 3.63 -9.10
N TYR A 4 4.28 2.70 -8.23
CA TYR A 4 3.59 3.03 -6.97
C TYR A 4 4.41 4.00 -6.11
N LYS A 5 5.72 3.73 -5.93
CA LYS A 5 6.62 4.58 -5.14
C LYS A 5 6.72 5.99 -5.72
N VAL A 6 6.98 6.11 -7.03
CA VAL A 6 7.08 7.40 -7.71
C VAL A 6 5.77 8.19 -7.64
N MET A 7 4.61 7.53 -7.83
CA MET A 7 3.31 8.20 -7.69
C MET A 7 3.12 8.70 -6.25
N SER A 8 3.51 7.92 -5.24
CA SER A 8 3.36 8.34 -3.86
C SER A 8 4.26 9.51 -3.47
N GLU A 9 5.53 9.47 -3.89
CA GLU A 9 6.47 10.58 -3.70
C GLU A 9 5.95 11.86 -4.34
N ASN A 10 5.46 11.79 -5.58
CA ASN A 10 4.88 12.93 -6.28
C ASN A 10 3.65 13.49 -5.57
N ILE A 11 2.74 12.64 -5.08
CA ILE A 11 1.56 13.07 -4.31
C ILE A 11 2.01 13.77 -3.02
N SER A 12 2.94 13.17 -2.28
CA SER A 12 3.43 13.70 -1.01
C SER A 12 4.14 15.05 -1.17
N GLN A 13 4.97 15.19 -2.21
CA GLN A 13 5.62 16.44 -2.56
C GLN A 13 4.60 17.51 -2.96
N ALA A 14 3.60 17.16 -3.78
CA ALA A 14 2.57 18.10 -4.20
C ALA A 14 1.78 18.66 -3.00
N ILE A 15 1.41 17.78 -2.05
CA ILE A 15 0.70 18.15 -0.81
C ILE A 15 1.56 19.06 0.06
N THR A 16 2.85 18.71 0.21
CA THR A 16 3.80 19.50 1.03
C THR A 16 3.98 20.91 0.47
N LEU A 17 4.01 21.07 -0.86
CA LEU A 17 4.23 22.36 -1.52
C LEU A 17 2.96 23.22 -1.64
N ASN A 18 1.79 22.61 -1.88
CA ASN A 18 0.58 23.31 -2.31
C ASN A 18 -0.62 23.12 -1.36
N SER A 19 -0.37 22.60 -0.16
CA SER A 19 -1.38 22.14 0.82
C SER A 19 -2.20 20.93 0.35
N PHE A 20 -3.00 20.39 1.26
CA PHE A 20 -3.90 19.26 0.97
C PHE A 20 -4.92 19.55 -0.15
N ALA A 21 -5.24 20.81 -0.45
CA ALA A 21 -6.18 21.17 -1.50
C ALA A 21 -5.79 20.68 -2.90
N VAL A 22 -4.48 20.44 -3.14
CA VAL A 22 -3.95 19.94 -4.42
C VAL A 22 -4.49 18.53 -4.77
N THR A 23 -4.93 17.75 -3.77
CA THR A 23 -5.50 16.41 -3.99
C THR A 23 -6.77 16.43 -4.83
N LYS A 24 -7.43 17.59 -4.96
CA LYS A 24 -8.60 17.80 -5.80
C LYS A 24 -8.25 17.94 -7.29
N GLN A 25 -6.98 18.23 -7.62
CA GLN A 25 -6.55 18.42 -9.00
C GLN A 25 -6.59 17.09 -9.79
N PRO A 26 -7.00 17.11 -11.08
CA PRO A 26 -7.12 15.90 -11.89
C PRO A 26 -5.84 15.06 -11.93
N LEU A 27 -4.67 15.69 -12.00
CA LEU A 27 -3.39 14.99 -12.04
C LEU A 27 -3.14 14.16 -10.77
N ILE A 28 -3.33 14.74 -9.59
CA ILE A 28 -3.14 14.04 -8.30
C ILE A 28 -4.16 12.92 -8.12
N LYS A 29 -5.42 13.14 -8.54
CA LYS A 29 -6.43 12.08 -8.56
C LYS A 29 -6.01 10.90 -9.43
N ASN A 30 -5.48 11.15 -10.63
CA ASN A 30 -5.00 10.09 -11.51
C ASN A 30 -3.81 9.34 -10.89
N MET A 31 -2.89 10.03 -10.21
CA MET A 31 -1.78 9.37 -9.50
C MET A 31 -2.29 8.44 -8.39
N ARG A 32 -3.32 8.87 -7.62
CA ARG A 32 -3.97 8.01 -6.62
C ARG A 32 -4.64 6.80 -7.25
N ILE A 33 -5.35 6.98 -8.36
CA ILE A 33 -5.95 5.86 -9.13
C ILE A 33 -4.87 4.86 -9.56
N ILE A 34 -3.70 5.33 -10.02
CA ILE A 34 -2.59 4.44 -10.38
C ILE A 34 -2.10 3.64 -9.17
N LYS A 35 -1.93 4.28 -8.00
CA LYS A 35 -1.58 3.57 -6.76
C LYS A 35 -2.60 2.49 -6.43
N LYS A 36 -3.89 2.86 -6.42
CA LYS A 36 -5.03 1.97 -6.17
C LYS A 36 -5.06 0.77 -7.12
N GLU A 37 -5.01 1.00 -8.43
CA GLU A 37 -5.09 -0.07 -9.43
C GLU A 37 -3.85 -0.98 -9.41
N THR A 38 -2.69 -0.43 -9.04
CA THR A 38 -1.49 -1.25 -8.80
C THR A 38 -1.74 -2.24 -7.65
N LEU A 39 -2.34 -1.80 -6.55
CA LEU A 39 -2.66 -2.66 -5.40
C LEU A 39 -3.76 -3.67 -5.74
N ASN A 40 -4.78 -3.28 -6.49
CA ASN A 40 -5.86 -4.17 -6.93
C ASN A 40 -5.33 -5.29 -7.83
N LEU A 41 -4.44 -4.96 -8.76
CA LEU A 41 -3.80 -5.94 -9.64
C LEU A 41 -2.97 -6.95 -8.83
N ILE A 42 -2.14 -6.45 -7.90
CA ILE A 42 -1.30 -7.30 -7.04
C ILE A 42 -2.18 -8.21 -6.16
N SER A 43 -3.21 -7.67 -5.52
CA SER A 43 -4.15 -8.43 -4.68
C SER A 43 -4.85 -9.53 -5.48
N SER A 44 -5.32 -9.19 -6.69
CA SER A 44 -5.98 -10.14 -7.59
C SER A 44 -5.04 -11.25 -8.06
N TRP A 45 -3.76 -10.94 -8.28
CA TRP A 45 -2.76 -11.93 -8.64
C TRP A 45 -2.42 -12.85 -7.45
N VAL A 46 -2.16 -12.28 -6.26
CA VAL A 46 -1.83 -13.05 -5.05
C VAL A 46 -2.96 -14.03 -4.73
N THR A 47 -4.22 -13.57 -4.72
CA THR A 47 -5.37 -14.43 -4.40
C THR A 47 -5.51 -15.63 -5.35
N ARG A 48 -5.07 -15.50 -6.60
CA ARG A 48 -5.11 -16.54 -7.65
C ARG A 48 -3.84 -17.37 -7.75
N SER A 49 -2.78 -17.03 -7.01
CA SER A 49 -1.53 -17.80 -7.00
C SER A 49 -1.75 -19.22 -6.45
N THR A 50 -0.88 -20.15 -6.85
CA THR A 50 -0.95 -21.56 -6.42
C THR A 50 0.20 -21.97 -5.49
N ASP A 51 1.27 -21.18 -5.44
CA ASP A 51 2.45 -21.44 -4.63
C ASP A 51 2.63 -20.31 -3.60
N ASN A 52 2.18 -20.59 -2.38
CA ASN A 52 2.22 -19.62 -1.28
C ASN A 52 3.65 -19.33 -0.79
N THR A 53 4.54 -20.32 -0.84
CA THR A 53 5.94 -20.15 -0.41
C THR A 53 6.67 -19.22 -1.37
N MET A 54 6.53 -19.46 -2.68
CA MET A 54 7.12 -18.60 -3.69
C MET A 54 6.60 -17.16 -3.59
N VAL A 55 5.29 -16.99 -3.36
CA VAL A 55 4.69 -15.65 -3.17
C VAL A 55 5.28 -14.97 -1.94
N LEU A 56 5.32 -15.66 -0.79
CA LEU A 56 5.85 -15.13 0.45
C LEU A 56 7.32 -14.70 0.28
N GLU A 57 8.18 -15.58 -0.23
CA GLU A 57 9.63 -15.32 -0.24
C GLU A 57 10.03 -14.26 -1.26
N ASN A 58 9.36 -14.20 -2.41
CA ASN A 58 9.81 -13.37 -3.54
C ASN A 58 9.00 -12.09 -3.75
N PHE A 59 7.73 -12.05 -3.32
CA PHE A 59 6.81 -10.95 -3.66
C PHE A 59 6.36 -10.14 -2.44
N ILE A 60 6.15 -10.78 -1.29
CA ILE A 60 5.63 -10.08 -0.11
C ILE A 60 6.62 -9.08 0.49
N PRO A 61 7.89 -9.41 0.78
CA PRO A 61 8.84 -8.46 1.35
C PRO A 61 8.97 -7.15 0.56
N PRO A 62 9.25 -7.16 -0.77
CA PRO A 62 9.38 -5.91 -1.51
C PRO A 62 8.07 -5.14 -1.63
N LEU A 63 6.92 -5.82 -1.61
CA LEU A 63 5.61 -5.19 -1.58
C LEU A 63 5.40 -4.45 -0.26
N LEU A 64 5.60 -5.13 0.88
CA LEU A 64 5.43 -4.55 2.21
C LEU A 64 6.37 -3.35 2.42
N ASP A 65 7.63 -3.45 2.00
CA ASP A 65 8.58 -2.33 2.08
C ASP A 65 8.12 -1.10 1.28
N ALA A 66 7.43 -1.32 0.15
CA ALA A 66 6.92 -0.25 -0.68
C ALA A 66 5.65 0.40 -0.13
N VAL A 67 4.74 -0.38 0.46
CA VAL A 67 3.38 0.08 0.79
C VAL A 67 3.22 0.43 2.27
N LEU A 68 3.86 -0.30 3.19
CA LEU A 68 3.70 -0.09 4.63
C LEU A 68 4.34 1.22 5.07
N LEU A 69 5.61 1.42 4.66
CA LEU A 69 6.35 2.64 5.00
C LEU A 69 5.67 3.88 4.40
N ASP A 70 5.13 3.74 3.18
CA ASP A 70 4.39 4.79 2.51
C ASP A 70 3.10 5.17 3.25
N TYR A 71 2.32 4.16 3.63
CA TYR A 71 1.09 4.35 4.39
C TYR A 71 1.36 5.03 5.74
N GLN A 72 2.35 4.53 6.48
CA GLN A 72 2.74 5.06 7.79
C GLN A 72 3.26 6.51 7.71
N ARG A 73 4.08 6.82 6.70
CA ARG A 73 4.68 8.16 6.54
C ARG A 73 3.74 9.19 5.94
N THR A 74 2.60 8.77 5.40
CA THR A 74 1.60 9.69 4.90
C THR A 74 0.94 10.39 6.08
N ALA A 75 1.39 11.62 6.35
CA ALA A 75 1.01 12.40 7.54
C ALA A 75 -0.45 12.85 7.56
N ILE A 76 -1.07 13.03 6.39
CA ILE A 76 -2.47 13.44 6.28
C ILE A 76 -3.33 12.18 6.11
N SER A 77 -4.20 11.90 7.08
CA SER A 77 -5.07 10.71 7.08
C SER A 77 -5.86 10.56 5.77
N ASP A 78 -6.43 11.64 5.25
CA ASP A 78 -7.20 11.63 3.99
C ASP A 78 -6.35 11.33 2.72
N ALA A 79 -5.02 11.46 2.81
CA ALA A 79 -4.09 11.13 1.74
C ALA A 79 -3.64 9.65 1.78
N ARG A 80 -3.89 8.94 2.89
CA ARG A 80 -3.57 7.51 2.99
C ARG A 80 -4.44 6.71 2.03
N GLU A 81 -3.85 5.68 1.43
CA GLU A 81 -4.52 4.87 0.41
C GLU A 81 -5.23 3.68 1.08
N PRO A 82 -6.57 3.67 1.20
CA PRO A 82 -7.30 2.60 1.90
C PRO A 82 -7.10 1.23 1.24
N GLU A 83 -6.87 1.20 -0.08
CA GLU A 83 -6.57 -0.05 -0.78
C GLU A 83 -5.31 -0.77 -0.28
N VAL A 84 -4.41 -0.12 0.48
CA VAL A 84 -3.31 -0.80 1.17
C VAL A 84 -3.83 -1.81 2.19
N LEU A 85 -4.83 -1.43 2.99
CA LEU A 85 -5.44 -2.32 3.99
C LEU A 85 -6.20 -3.47 3.32
N SER A 86 -6.92 -3.18 2.23
CA SER A 86 -7.59 -4.21 1.41
C SER A 86 -6.59 -5.20 0.81
N CYS A 87 -5.44 -4.70 0.32
CA CYS A 87 -4.38 -5.54 -0.23
C CYS A 87 -3.76 -6.46 0.82
N ILE A 88 -3.41 -5.91 1.99
CA ILE A 88 -2.89 -6.68 3.12
C ILE A 88 -3.90 -7.75 3.54
N THR A 89 -5.18 -7.40 3.62
CA THR A 89 -6.25 -8.36 3.95
C THR A 89 -6.30 -9.52 2.94
N ALA A 90 -6.23 -9.22 1.64
CA ALA A 90 -6.22 -10.25 0.59
C ALA A 90 -5.00 -11.18 0.71
N ILE A 91 -3.83 -10.62 1.03
CA ILE A 91 -2.59 -11.38 1.21
C ILE A 91 -2.68 -12.27 2.46
N VAL A 92 -3.11 -11.73 3.60
CA VAL A 92 -3.24 -12.48 4.86
C VAL A 92 -4.21 -13.63 4.71
N ASN A 93 -5.37 -13.38 4.09
CA ASN A 93 -6.36 -14.44 3.82
C ASN A 93 -5.82 -15.52 2.88
N LYS A 94 -4.97 -15.17 1.90
CA LYS A 94 -4.40 -16.12 0.96
C LYS A 94 -3.27 -16.97 1.55
N LEU A 95 -2.37 -16.34 2.29
CA LEU A 95 -1.14 -16.98 2.77
C LEU A 95 -1.34 -17.67 4.13
N GLY A 96 -2.31 -17.21 4.93
CA GLY A 96 -2.63 -17.80 6.23
C GLY A 96 -1.41 -17.87 7.14
N GLY A 97 -1.09 -19.06 7.67
CA GLY A 97 0.05 -19.26 8.56
C GLY A 97 1.42 -18.93 7.95
N HIS A 98 1.55 -18.85 6.63
CA HIS A 98 2.82 -18.53 5.98
C HIS A 98 3.26 -17.08 6.24
N ILE A 99 2.32 -16.13 6.37
CA ILE A 99 2.67 -14.70 6.55
C ILE A 99 2.79 -14.29 8.03
N THR A 100 2.61 -15.21 8.99
CA THR A 100 2.56 -14.85 10.42
C THR A 100 3.80 -14.09 10.90
N SER A 101 4.98 -14.35 10.34
CA SER A 101 6.22 -13.61 10.67
C SER A 101 6.19 -12.13 10.27
N GLU A 102 5.39 -11.75 9.28
CA GLU A 102 5.27 -10.36 8.79
C GLU A 102 4.19 -9.57 9.54
N VAL A 103 3.32 -10.23 10.32
CA VAL A 103 2.19 -9.60 11.01
C VAL A 103 2.63 -8.47 11.94
N PRO A 104 3.69 -8.60 12.77
CA PRO A 104 4.15 -7.49 13.61
C PRO A 104 4.50 -6.24 12.78
N LYS A 105 5.29 -6.41 11.71
CA LYS A 105 5.69 -5.32 10.81
C LYS A 105 4.50 -4.64 10.14
N ILE A 106 3.48 -5.42 9.75
CA ILE A 106 2.23 -4.89 9.20
C ILE A 106 1.54 -4.00 10.25
N PHE A 107 1.35 -4.52 11.47
CA PHE A 107 0.66 -3.79 12.54
C PHE A 107 1.41 -2.52 12.95
N ASP A 108 2.73 -2.58 13.10
CA ASP A 108 3.57 -1.42 13.44
C ASP A 108 3.39 -0.26 12.44
N ALA A 109 3.14 -0.59 11.16
CA ALA A 109 3.00 0.42 10.12
C ALA A 109 1.58 0.98 9.97
N VAL A 110 0.55 0.15 10.19
CA VAL A 110 -0.83 0.53 9.84
C VAL A 110 -1.79 0.64 11.02
N PHE A 111 -1.54 0.01 12.16
CA PHE A 111 -2.56 -0.12 13.21
C PHE A 111 -2.85 1.21 13.91
N GLU A 112 -1.83 1.82 14.54
CA GLU A 112 -1.99 3.05 15.31
C GLU A 112 -2.43 4.21 14.41
N CYS A 113 -1.72 4.46 13.30
CA CYS A 113 -2.02 5.58 12.42
C CYS A 113 -3.40 5.46 11.74
N THR A 114 -3.97 4.27 11.59
CA THR A 114 -5.33 4.10 11.05
C THR A 114 -6.41 4.38 12.11
N LEU A 115 -6.10 4.19 13.39
CA LEU A 115 -7.05 4.44 14.49
C LEU A 115 -7.16 5.93 14.84
N GLU A 116 -6.08 6.70 14.61
CA GLU A 116 -6.02 8.17 14.77
C GLU A 116 -6.73 8.93 13.65
#